data_AF-A2DVU4-F1
#
_entry.id   AF-A2DVU4-F1
#
_cell.length_a   1.000
_cell.length_b   1.000
_cell.length_c   1.000
_cell.angle_alpha   90.00
_cell.angle_beta   90.00
_cell.angle_gamma   90.00
#
_symmetry.space_group_name_H-M   'P 1'
#
loop_
_entity.id
_entity.type
_entity.pdbx_description
1 polymer ?
#
loop_
_entity_poly.entity_id
_entity_poly.type
_entity_poly.pdbx_seq_one_letter_code
_entity_poly.pdbx_strand_id
1 'polypeptide(L)'
;MTYFSVDENYAQTVPGLQSVLQFAEMLEKTCPTISVAFANYGAMLIDEYMISIGVQDPDGLAARNIIRGKINGKPCADAETLDSFGSKILIAAETSQNKIDLIKLAYIAFSATSAYGAMKQSTQARLNRCVQILTDFSSQEGADYPDAGGDIDIPSGTPGGAGVPPNPWDAPGASKYYQTTPEPAPEPEPTASDDPKCMKLAQIAQQAFKEGAYDIAITAIMACIKDLDSK
;
A
#
# COMPACT_ATOMS: atom_id res chain seq x y z
N MET A 1 8.06 13.50 15.64
CA MET A 1 8.84 13.27 14.41
C MET A 1 8.09 13.96 13.26
N THR A 2 8.61 14.01 12.03
CA THR A 2 7.81 14.50 10.88
C THR A 2 7.88 13.49 9.75
N TYR A 3 6.76 13.28 9.05
CA TYR A 3 6.71 12.47 7.83
C TYR A 3 6.49 13.40 6.66
N PHE A 4 7.42 13.44 5.72
CA PHE A 4 7.35 14.36 4.58
C PHE A 4 7.15 15.84 5.02
N SER A 5 7.68 16.23 6.18
CA SER A 5 7.50 17.55 6.86
C SER A 5 6.11 17.85 7.41
N VAL A 6 5.23 16.85 7.51
CA VAL A 6 3.96 16.93 8.24
C VAL A 6 4.18 16.47 9.68
N ASP A 7 3.51 17.11 10.63
CA ASP A 7 3.54 16.70 12.05
C ASP A 7 3.04 15.27 12.22
N GLU A 8 3.75 14.48 13.02
CA GLU A 8 3.42 13.08 13.26
C GLU A 8 2.08 12.89 13.97
N ASN A 9 1.73 13.76 14.93
CA ASN A 9 0.45 13.62 15.64
C ASN A 9 -0.69 13.87 14.67
N TYR A 10 -0.55 14.84 13.76
CA TYR A 10 -1.51 15.06 12.69
C TYR A 10 -1.56 13.88 11.70
N ALA A 11 -0.40 13.35 11.29
CA ALA A 11 -0.36 12.23 10.36
C ALA A 11 -1.07 10.96 10.88
N GLN A 12 -1.23 10.84 12.20
CA GLN A 12 -1.96 9.76 12.86
C GLN A 12 -3.48 9.99 12.95
N THR A 13 -3.96 11.24 12.83
CA THR A 13 -5.42 11.51 12.86
C THR A 13 -6.13 11.09 11.58
N VAL A 14 -5.42 11.16 10.45
CA VAL A 14 -5.94 10.79 9.13
C VAL A 14 -5.60 9.32 8.84
N PRO A 15 -6.60 8.43 8.67
CA PRO A 15 -6.36 7.02 8.41
C PRO A 15 -5.43 6.77 7.22
N GLY A 16 -4.34 6.03 7.46
CA GLY A 16 -3.35 5.66 6.44
C GLY A 16 -2.39 6.76 6.00
N LEU A 17 -2.57 8.02 6.43
CA LEU A 17 -1.73 9.14 5.98
C LEU A 17 -0.26 8.97 6.38
N GLN A 18 0.00 8.57 7.63
CA GLN A 18 1.36 8.31 8.11
C GLN A 18 2.11 7.33 7.19
N SER A 19 1.52 6.18 6.88
CA SER A 19 2.16 5.17 6.02
C SER A 19 2.40 5.68 4.61
N VAL A 20 1.42 6.40 4.03
CA VAL A 20 1.57 6.99 2.69
C VAL A 20 2.74 7.98 2.66
N LEU A 21 2.83 8.88 3.64
CA LEU A 21 3.91 9.88 3.71
C LEU A 21 5.27 9.24 3.98
N GLN A 22 5.34 8.21 4.84
CA GLN A 22 6.56 7.47 5.11
C GLN A 22 7.09 6.78 3.84
N PHE A 23 6.24 6.13 3.05
CA PHE A 23 6.66 5.53 1.79
C PHE A 23 6.99 6.58 0.73
N ALA A 24 6.26 7.71 0.68
CA ALA A 24 6.60 8.81 -0.19
C ALA A 24 8.02 9.32 0.09
N GLU A 25 8.38 9.51 1.37
CA GLU A 25 9.71 9.95 1.78
C GLU A 25 10.79 8.91 1.47
N MET A 26 10.52 7.62 1.71
CA MET A 26 11.43 6.53 1.37
C MET A 26 11.73 6.47 -0.14
N LEU A 27 10.73 6.74 -0.98
CA LEU A 27 10.85 6.66 -2.43
C LEU A 27 11.39 7.95 -3.09
N GLU A 28 11.58 9.04 -2.32
CA GLU A 28 11.92 10.35 -2.90
C GLU A 28 13.22 10.31 -3.72
N LYS A 29 14.20 9.50 -3.29
CA LYS A 29 15.50 9.37 -3.98
C LYS A 29 15.51 8.34 -5.10
N THR A 30 14.75 7.25 -4.95
CA THR A 30 14.81 6.08 -5.84
C THR A 30 13.74 6.10 -6.93
N CYS A 31 12.52 6.50 -6.57
CA CYS A 31 11.36 6.56 -7.47
C CYS A 31 10.63 7.91 -7.29
N PRO A 32 11.25 9.04 -7.67
CA PRO A 32 10.74 10.38 -7.36
C PRO A 32 9.32 10.65 -7.90
N THR A 33 8.97 10.09 -9.06
CA THR A 33 7.62 10.24 -9.64
C THR A 33 6.55 9.48 -8.86
N ILE A 34 6.88 8.31 -8.31
CA ILE A 34 6.01 7.51 -7.43
C ILE A 34 5.86 8.21 -6.07
N SER A 35 6.98 8.72 -5.53
CA SER A 35 6.98 9.53 -4.30
C SER A 35 6.02 10.72 -4.41
N VAL A 36 6.10 11.48 -5.52
CA VAL A 36 5.19 12.59 -5.81
C VAL A 36 3.74 12.12 -5.91
N ALA A 37 3.47 10.99 -6.55
CA ALA A 37 2.12 10.43 -6.65
C ALA A 37 1.56 10.01 -5.27
N PHE A 38 2.38 9.43 -4.40
CA PHE A 38 1.98 9.07 -3.03
C PHE A 38 1.72 10.31 -2.18
N ALA A 39 2.58 11.32 -2.27
CA ALA A 39 2.36 12.59 -1.60
C ALA A 39 1.07 13.28 -2.10
N ASN A 40 0.80 13.24 -3.42
CA ASN A 40 -0.46 13.74 -3.99
C ASN A 40 -1.67 12.99 -3.42
N TYR A 41 -1.59 11.66 -3.34
CA TYR A 41 -2.62 10.82 -2.72
C TYR A 41 -2.80 11.13 -1.23
N GLY A 42 -1.71 11.34 -0.48
CA GLY A 42 -1.77 11.76 0.93
C GLY A 42 -2.49 13.11 1.11
N ALA A 43 -2.26 14.08 0.22
CA ALA A 43 -3.01 15.34 0.24
C ALA A 43 -4.51 15.14 -0.03
N MET A 44 -4.89 14.15 -0.86
CA MET A 44 -6.30 13.80 -1.08
C MET A 44 -6.93 13.12 0.14
N LEU A 45 -6.18 12.29 0.86
CA LEU A 45 -6.66 11.70 2.12
C LEU A 45 -6.98 12.78 3.17
N ILE A 46 -6.17 13.83 3.24
CA ILE A 46 -6.44 14.98 4.12
C ILE A 46 -7.71 15.71 3.65
N ASP A 47 -7.84 15.97 2.35
CA ASP A 47 -9.05 16.61 1.78
C ASP A 47 -10.32 15.82 2.13
N GLU A 48 -10.30 14.50 1.93
CA GLU A 48 -11.42 13.60 2.25
C GLU A 48 -11.72 13.58 3.76
N TYR A 49 -10.68 13.51 4.59
CA TYR A 49 -10.84 13.54 6.05
C TYR A 49 -11.50 14.83 6.54
N MET A 50 -11.03 15.99 6.07
CA MET A 50 -11.64 17.29 6.41
C MET A 50 -13.11 17.38 5.98
N ILE A 51 -13.44 16.82 4.81
CA ILE A 51 -14.84 16.72 4.36
C ILE A 51 -15.64 15.82 5.30
N SER A 52 -15.10 14.66 5.69
CA SER A 52 -15.79 13.67 6.53
C SER A 52 -16.14 14.18 7.92
N ILE A 53 -15.29 15.03 8.52
CA ILE A 53 -15.54 15.62 9.84
C ILE A 53 -16.42 16.88 9.78
N GLY A 54 -16.64 17.45 8.58
CA GLY A 54 -17.53 18.58 8.34
C GLY A 54 -17.06 19.91 8.95
N VAL A 55 -15.78 20.04 9.30
CA VAL A 55 -15.19 21.21 9.96
C VAL A 55 -13.95 21.66 9.18
N GLN A 56 -13.73 22.98 9.09
CA GLN A 56 -12.45 23.51 8.64
C GLN A 56 -11.39 23.21 9.70
N ASP A 57 -10.48 22.29 9.38
CA ASP A 57 -9.33 21.92 10.19
C ASP A 57 -8.11 22.75 9.75
N PRO A 58 -7.66 23.73 10.56
CA PRO A 58 -6.50 24.56 10.22
C PRO A 58 -5.21 23.74 10.09
N ASP A 59 -5.05 22.69 10.91
CA ASP A 59 -3.87 21.83 10.90
C ASP A 59 -3.86 20.96 9.65
N GLY A 60 -5.03 20.47 9.24
CA GLY A 60 -5.22 19.78 7.96
C GLY A 60 -4.92 20.64 6.75
N LEU A 61 -5.40 21.89 6.76
CA LEU A 61 -5.09 22.84 5.69
C LEU A 61 -3.59 23.14 5.62
N ALA A 62 -2.93 23.30 6.76
CA ALA A 62 -1.48 23.51 6.84
C ALA A 62 -0.70 22.28 6.33
N ALA A 63 -1.03 21.09 6.80
CA ALA A 63 -0.42 19.82 6.37
C ALA A 63 -0.57 19.60 4.86
N ARG A 64 -1.78 19.80 4.34
CA ARG A 64 -2.06 19.74 2.90
C ARG A 64 -1.21 20.71 2.11
N ASN A 65 -1.11 21.97 2.55
CA ASN A 65 -0.34 22.99 1.86
C ASN A 65 1.17 22.70 1.87
N ILE A 66 1.69 22.12 2.96
CA ILE A 66 3.08 21.65 3.04
C ILE A 66 3.34 20.57 1.97
N ILE A 67 2.48 19.55 1.91
CA ILE A 67 2.60 18.46 0.92
C ILE A 67 2.53 19.03 -0.50
N ARG A 68 1.51 19.84 -0.79
CA ARG A 68 1.31 20.46 -2.12
C ARG A 68 2.48 21.35 -2.52
N GLY A 69 3.03 22.13 -1.59
CA GLY A 69 4.22 22.94 -1.83
C GLY A 69 5.44 22.11 -2.21
N LYS A 70 5.64 20.95 -1.59
CA LYS A 70 6.75 20.03 -1.89
C LYS A 70 6.66 19.34 -3.24
N ILE A 71 5.46 19.09 -3.73
CA ILE A 71 5.24 18.40 -5.01
C ILE A 71 4.95 19.34 -6.18
N ASN A 72 4.78 20.64 -5.91
CA ASN A 72 4.45 21.62 -6.94
C ASN A 72 5.53 21.66 -8.04
N GLY A 73 5.10 21.51 -9.29
CA GLY A 73 5.99 21.48 -10.46
C GLY A 73 6.87 20.24 -10.58
N LYS A 74 6.75 19.25 -9.69
CA LYS A 74 7.48 17.98 -9.82
C LYS A 74 6.72 17.00 -10.72
N PRO A 75 7.42 16.17 -11.51
CA PRO A 75 6.77 15.14 -12.31
C PRO A 75 6.07 14.11 -11.43
N CYS A 76 4.83 13.75 -11.79
CA CYS A 76 3.99 12.81 -11.08
C CYS A 76 3.80 11.56 -11.93
N ALA A 77 3.92 10.37 -11.33
CA ALA A 77 3.62 9.12 -12.03
C ALA A 77 2.13 9.06 -12.41
N ASP A 78 1.81 8.49 -13.58
CA ASP A 78 0.42 8.24 -13.97
C ASP A 78 -0.13 6.95 -13.34
N ALA A 79 -1.43 6.70 -13.56
CA ALA A 79 -2.12 5.53 -13.02
C ALA A 79 -1.52 4.20 -13.51
N GLU A 80 -1.05 4.13 -14.75
CA GLU A 80 -0.47 2.92 -15.33
C GLU A 80 0.90 2.60 -14.70
N THR A 81 1.72 3.63 -14.52
CA THR A 81 3.01 3.52 -13.84
C THR A 81 2.83 3.08 -12.39
N LEU A 82 1.84 3.62 -11.67
CA LEU A 82 1.49 3.21 -10.30
C LEU A 82 1.00 1.75 -10.24
N ASP A 83 0.15 1.34 -11.16
CA ASP A 83 -0.37 -0.03 -11.23
C ASP A 83 0.76 -1.04 -11.55
N SER A 84 1.65 -0.70 -12.48
CA SER A 84 2.84 -1.49 -12.81
C SER A 84 3.78 -1.59 -11.60
N PHE A 85 4.02 -0.48 -10.91
CA PHE A 85 4.83 -0.44 -9.70
C PHE A 85 4.25 -1.33 -8.60
N GLY A 86 2.96 -1.18 -8.27
CA GLY A 86 2.27 -2.00 -7.27
C GLY A 86 2.32 -3.50 -7.61
N SER A 87 2.13 -3.85 -8.88
CA SER A 87 2.19 -5.24 -9.35
C SER A 87 3.59 -5.86 -9.15
N LYS A 88 4.64 -5.10 -9.47
CA LYS A 88 6.03 -5.54 -9.27
C LYS A 88 6.36 -5.74 -7.79
N ILE A 89 5.92 -4.83 -6.93
CA ILE A 89 6.11 -4.95 -5.47
C ILE A 89 5.34 -6.15 -4.92
N LEU A 90 4.11 -6.39 -5.38
CA LEU A 90 3.30 -7.53 -4.97
C LEU A 90 3.97 -8.87 -5.30
N ILE A 91 4.55 -8.99 -6.50
CA ILE A 91 5.34 -10.18 -6.90
C ILE A 91 6.59 -10.32 -6.02
N ALA A 92 7.32 -9.22 -5.79
CA ALA A 92 8.51 -9.24 -4.95
C ALA A 92 8.20 -9.65 -3.50
N ALA A 93 7.02 -9.31 -2.99
CA ALA A 93 6.58 -9.64 -1.63
C ALA A 93 6.49 -11.16 -1.39
N GLU A 94 6.19 -11.96 -2.41
CA GLU A 94 6.03 -13.43 -2.27
C GLU A 94 7.32 -14.13 -1.83
N THR A 95 8.49 -13.54 -2.10
CA THR A 95 9.80 -14.14 -1.83
C THR A 95 10.62 -13.37 -0.79
N SER A 96 10.06 -12.30 -0.21
CA SER A 96 10.77 -11.40 0.70
C SER A 96 10.51 -11.72 2.17
N GLN A 97 11.53 -11.53 3.01
CA GLN A 97 11.36 -11.55 4.48
C GLN A 97 10.50 -10.38 4.98
N ASN A 98 10.48 -9.26 4.24
CA ASN A 98 9.66 -8.08 4.53
C ASN A 98 8.33 -8.10 3.77
N LYS A 99 7.72 -9.28 3.66
CA LYS A 99 6.49 -9.50 2.88
C LYS A 99 5.41 -8.48 3.23
N ILE A 100 5.13 -8.27 4.52
CA ILE A 100 4.03 -7.40 4.96
C ILE A 100 4.25 -5.94 4.56
N ASP A 101 5.45 -5.40 4.72
CA ASP A 101 5.72 -4.01 4.35
C ASP A 101 5.69 -3.81 2.83
N LEU A 102 6.12 -4.81 2.05
CA LEU A 102 5.95 -4.79 0.61
C LEU A 102 4.47 -4.89 0.20
N ILE A 103 3.66 -5.70 0.88
CA ILE A 103 2.21 -5.74 0.63
C ILE A 103 1.56 -4.40 0.95
N LYS A 104 1.93 -3.73 2.06
CA LYS A 104 1.45 -2.37 2.38
C LYS A 104 1.85 -1.36 1.30
N LEU A 105 3.08 -1.44 0.81
CA LEU A 105 3.57 -0.58 -0.28
C LEU A 105 2.79 -0.81 -1.58
N ALA A 106 2.53 -2.06 -1.95
CA ALA A 106 1.71 -2.42 -3.11
C ALA A 106 0.25 -1.93 -2.94
N TYR A 107 -0.32 -2.11 -1.75
CA TYR A 107 -1.67 -1.62 -1.42
C TYR A 107 -1.78 -0.10 -1.62
N ILE A 108 -0.81 0.67 -1.12
CA ILE A 108 -0.78 2.13 -1.30
C ILE A 108 -0.61 2.50 -2.77
N ALA A 109 0.23 1.78 -3.53
CA ALA A 109 0.37 2.02 -4.96
C ALA A 109 -0.93 1.83 -5.73
N PHE A 110 -1.65 0.74 -5.47
CA PHE A 110 -2.97 0.50 -6.08
C PHE A 110 -4.00 1.52 -5.61
N SER A 111 -4.03 1.86 -4.32
CA SER A 111 -4.95 2.87 -3.78
C SER A 111 -4.72 4.24 -4.40
N ALA A 112 -3.46 4.63 -4.60
CA ALA A 112 -3.10 5.90 -5.22
C ALA A 112 -3.57 6.03 -6.68
N THR A 113 -3.89 4.92 -7.37
CA THR A 113 -4.47 4.99 -8.72
C THR A 113 -5.86 5.65 -8.73
N SER A 114 -6.59 5.62 -7.60
CA SER A 114 -7.88 6.30 -7.45
C SER A 114 -7.79 7.82 -7.61
N ALA A 115 -6.61 8.41 -7.42
CA ALA A 115 -6.36 9.82 -7.65
C ALA A 115 -6.55 10.25 -9.13
N TYR A 116 -6.57 9.29 -10.06
CA TYR A 116 -6.68 9.51 -11.51
C TYR A 116 -8.06 9.13 -12.06
N GLY A 117 -9.02 8.82 -11.20
CA GLY A 117 -10.38 8.45 -11.58
C GLY A 117 -10.73 7.00 -11.24
N ALA A 118 -11.66 6.43 -12.00
CA ALA A 118 -12.14 5.07 -11.76
C ALA A 118 -11.03 4.04 -11.94
N MET A 119 -10.87 3.17 -10.95
CA MET A 119 -9.86 2.11 -10.95
C MET A 119 -10.20 1.01 -11.96
N LYS A 120 -9.18 0.47 -12.65
CA LYS A 120 -9.36 -0.70 -13.52
C LYS A 120 -9.76 -1.92 -12.66
N GLN A 121 -10.63 -2.78 -13.19
CA GLN A 121 -11.07 -3.99 -12.49
C GLN A 121 -9.88 -4.90 -12.09
N SER A 122 -8.85 -5.00 -12.93
CA SER A 122 -7.62 -5.73 -12.62
C SER A 122 -6.85 -5.15 -11.43
N THR A 123 -6.79 -3.82 -11.33
CA THR A 123 -6.15 -3.12 -10.22
C THR A 123 -6.94 -3.33 -8.93
N GLN A 124 -8.28 -3.27 -9.01
CA GLN A 124 -9.16 -3.54 -7.88
C GLN A 124 -9.02 -4.98 -7.36
N ALA A 125 -8.92 -5.97 -8.25
CA ALA A 125 -8.69 -7.37 -7.87
C ALA A 125 -7.36 -7.53 -7.11
N ARG A 126 -6.28 -6.87 -7.57
CA ARG A 126 -4.98 -6.87 -6.87
C ARG A 126 -5.02 -6.14 -5.53
N LEU A 127 -5.72 -5.00 -5.46
CA LEU A 127 -5.97 -4.29 -4.20
C LEU A 127 -6.68 -5.20 -3.18
N ASN A 128 -7.74 -5.89 -3.60
CA ASN A 128 -8.46 -6.84 -2.75
C ASN A 128 -7.57 -7.98 -2.28
N ARG A 129 -6.67 -8.48 -3.13
CA ARG A 129 -5.66 -9.48 -2.75
C ARG A 129 -4.71 -8.93 -1.68
N CYS A 130 -4.26 -7.68 -1.78
CA CYS A 130 -3.46 -7.05 -0.72
C CYS A 130 -4.23 -6.98 0.60
N VAL A 131 -5.51 -6.58 0.57
CA VAL A 131 -6.36 -6.52 1.77
C VAL A 131 -6.47 -7.89 2.43
N GLN A 132 -6.76 -8.94 1.66
CA GLN A 132 -6.85 -10.32 2.17
C GLN A 132 -5.56 -10.73 2.91
N ILE A 133 -4.41 -10.54 2.28
CA ILE A 133 -3.11 -10.90 2.89
C ILE A 133 -2.85 -10.12 4.19
N LEU A 134 -3.21 -8.84 4.23
CA LEU A 134 -3.04 -8.01 5.43
C LEU A 134 -3.99 -8.43 6.55
N THR A 135 -5.25 -8.76 6.24
CA THR A 135 -6.22 -9.25 7.22
C THR A 135 -5.83 -10.60 7.81
N ASP A 136 -5.36 -11.53 6.96
CA ASP A 136 -4.90 -12.85 7.40
C ASP A 136 -3.71 -12.74 8.36
N PHE A 137 -2.77 -11.83 8.06
CA PHE A 137 -1.62 -11.58 8.92
C PHE A 137 -2.05 -11.04 10.30
N SER A 138 -2.95 -10.05 10.34
CA SER A 138 -3.44 -9.49 11.61
C SER A 138 -4.20 -10.51 12.46
N SER A 139 -4.83 -11.52 11.86
CA SER A 139 -5.55 -12.58 12.57
C SER A 139 -4.62 -13.63 13.18
N GLN A 140 -3.40 -13.81 12.65
CA GLN A 140 -2.41 -14.76 13.18
C GLN A 140 -1.68 -14.24 14.43
N GLU A 141 -1.50 -12.92 14.57
CA GLU A 141 -0.83 -12.34 15.74
C GLU A 141 -1.64 -12.42 17.05
N GLY A 142 -2.92 -12.82 16.99
CA GLY A 142 -3.81 -12.92 18.15
C GLY A 142 -4.03 -14.32 18.74
N ALA A 143 -3.40 -15.37 18.20
CA ALA A 143 -3.81 -16.76 18.46
C ALA A 143 -2.92 -17.58 19.40
N ASP A 144 -1.90 -17.00 20.05
CA ASP A 144 -0.92 -17.77 20.83
C ASP A 144 -0.67 -17.19 22.23
N TYR A 145 -1.68 -17.25 23.09
CA TYR A 145 -1.45 -17.38 24.53
C TYR A 145 -1.99 -18.73 24.97
N PRO A 146 -1.15 -19.71 25.32
CA PRO A 146 -1.62 -20.91 25.98
C PRO A 146 -2.22 -20.51 27.33
N ASP A 147 -3.53 -20.72 27.42
CA ASP A 147 -4.33 -20.74 28.63
C ASP A 147 -3.71 -21.73 29.62
N ALA A 148 -2.78 -21.24 30.45
CA ALA A 148 -2.26 -21.96 31.58
C ALA A 148 -3.34 -21.94 32.67
N GLY A 149 -4.23 -22.94 32.58
CA GLY A 149 -5.31 -23.18 33.53
C GLY A 149 -4.84 -23.07 34.97
N GLY A 150 -5.30 -22.03 35.64
CA GLY A 150 -5.27 -21.87 37.08
C GLY A 150 -6.69 -21.54 37.52
N ASP A 151 -7.36 -22.53 38.12
CA ASP A 151 -8.67 -22.39 38.75
C ASP A 151 -8.65 -21.25 39.77
N ILE A 152 -9.27 -20.12 39.40
CA ILE A 152 -9.71 -19.11 40.37
C ILE A 152 -11.22 -19.00 40.21
N ASP A 153 -11.92 -19.60 41.16
CA ASP A 153 -13.36 -19.50 41.35
C ASP A 153 -13.71 -18.03 41.70
N ILE A 154 -14.29 -17.29 40.75
CA ILE A 154 -14.78 -15.93 40.95
C ILE A 154 -16.27 -15.91 40.56
N PRO A 155 -17.16 -15.40 41.43
CA PRO A 155 -18.60 -15.49 41.23
C PRO A 155 -19.08 -14.68 40.03
N SER A 156 -20.04 -15.27 39.32
CA SER A 156 -20.69 -14.77 38.12
C SER A 156 -21.28 -13.36 38.28
N GLY A 157 -20.81 -12.45 37.43
CA GLY A 157 -21.45 -11.17 37.15
C GLY A 157 -21.28 -10.84 35.68
N THR A 158 -22.28 -11.18 34.86
CA THR A 158 -22.38 -10.68 33.47
C THR A 158 -22.73 -9.20 33.53
N PRO A 159 -21.95 -8.33 32.87
CA PRO A 159 -22.57 -7.57 31.78
C PRO A 159 -21.64 -7.23 30.61
N GLY A 160 -22.21 -7.23 29.40
CA GLY A 160 -21.87 -6.29 28.34
C GLY A 160 -20.65 -6.61 27.48
N GLY A 161 -20.90 -7.00 26.23
CA GLY A 161 -19.87 -7.17 25.21
C GLY A 161 -19.08 -5.88 24.99
N ALA A 162 -17.75 -5.98 25.14
CA ALA A 162 -16.82 -5.00 24.64
C ALA A 162 -16.44 -5.38 23.21
N GLY A 163 -16.65 -4.43 22.29
CA GLY A 163 -16.44 -4.61 20.86
C GLY A 163 -15.01 -4.95 20.51
N VAL A 164 -14.88 -5.73 19.44
CA VAL A 164 -13.64 -5.89 18.69
C VAL A 164 -13.10 -4.48 18.36
N PRO A 165 -11.82 -4.17 18.61
CA PRO A 165 -11.25 -2.89 18.21
C PRO A 165 -11.39 -2.73 16.69
N PRO A 166 -11.78 -1.54 16.18
CA PRO A 166 -11.87 -1.30 14.75
C PRO A 166 -10.51 -1.54 14.10
N ASN A 167 -10.52 -2.25 12.97
CA ASN A 167 -9.31 -2.50 12.21
C ASN A 167 -8.76 -1.16 11.71
N PRO A 168 -7.50 -0.78 11.99
CA PRO A 168 -6.93 0.51 11.58
C PRO A 168 -6.86 0.70 10.05
N TRP A 169 -7.19 -0.34 9.27
CA TRP A 169 -7.21 -0.35 7.82
C TRP A 169 -8.61 -0.19 7.20
N ASP A 170 -9.66 -0.07 8.02
CA ASP A 170 -10.99 0.30 7.54
C ASP A 170 -11.00 1.79 7.15
N ALA A 171 -10.63 2.07 5.90
CA ALA A 171 -10.68 3.42 5.36
C ALA A 171 -12.13 3.92 5.27
N PRO A 172 -12.47 5.09 5.85
CA PRO A 172 -13.74 5.74 5.58
C PRO A 172 -13.65 6.36 4.19
N GLY A 173 -14.11 5.63 3.17
CA GLY A 173 -13.97 6.10 1.78
C GLY A 173 -14.14 5.09 0.67
N ALA A 174 -14.51 3.83 0.95
CA ALA A 174 -15.07 2.94 -0.07
C ALA A 174 -16.44 3.47 -0.50
N SER A 175 -16.43 4.56 -1.27
CA SER A 175 -17.60 5.15 -1.88
C SER A 175 -18.35 4.08 -2.67
N LYS A 176 -19.66 4.08 -2.46
CA LYS A 176 -20.68 3.22 -3.05
C LYS A 176 -20.69 3.35 -4.58
N TYR A 177 -19.73 2.76 -5.27
CA TYR A 177 -19.79 2.60 -6.73
C TYR A 177 -20.33 1.21 -7.05
N TYR A 178 -21.63 1.19 -7.33
CA TYR A 178 -22.44 0.17 -7.98
C TYR A 178 -21.77 -1.19 -8.27
N GLN A 179 -22.18 -2.20 -7.50
CA GLN A 179 -22.28 -3.56 -7.99
C GLN A 179 -23.34 -3.61 -9.10
N THR A 180 -22.90 -3.61 -10.35
CA THR A 180 -23.54 -4.43 -11.37
C THR A 180 -22.49 -5.43 -11.80
N THR A 181 -22.57 -6.65 -11.27
CA THR A 181 -21.73 -7.79 -11.62
C THR A 181 -21.96 -8.12 -13.10
N PRO A 182 -20.97 -7.94 -14.00
CA PRO A 182 -20.97 -8.65 -15.26
C PRO A 182 -20.44 -10.06 -14.99
N GLU A 183 -20.99 -11.02 -15.72
CA GLU A 183 -20.59 -12.42 -15.75
C GLU A 183 -19.06 -12.56 -15.96
N PRO A 184 -18.37 -13.45 -15.24
CA PRO A 184 -16.91 -13.53 -15.27
C PRO A 184 -16.41 -13.90 -16.67
N ALA A 185 -15.59 -13.00 -17.24
CA ALA A 185 -14.82 -13.30 -18.43
C ALA A 185 -13.79 -14.41 -18.13
N PRO A 186 -13.49 -15.29 -19.09
CA PRO A 186 -12.56 -16.39 -18.90
C PRO A 186 -11.16 -15.86 -18.52
N GLU A 187 -10.59 -16.50 -17.50
CA GLU A 187 -9.27 -16.24 -16.93
C GLU A 187 -8.19 -16.42 -18.02
N PRO A 188 -7.29 -15.45 -18.26
CA PRO A 188 -6.20 -15.64 -19.20
C PRO A 188 -5.16 -16.59 -18.58
N GLU A 189 -4.83 -17.65 -19.32
CA GLU A 189 -3.78 -18.60 -18.95
C GLU A 189 -2.42 -17.90 -18.75
N PRO A 190 -1.60 -18.33 -17.78
CA PRO A 190 -0.29 -17.76 -17.54
C PRO A 190 0.65 -18.08 -18.71
N THR A 191 0.93 -17.09 -19.56
CA THR A 191 2.03 -17.18 -20.53
C THR A 191 3.34 -17.05 -19.77
N ALA A 192 3.93 -18.19 -19.40
CA ALA A 192 5.32 -18.26 -19.00
C ALA A 192 6.18 -17.69 -20.14
N SER A 193 6.74 -16.51 -19.93
CA SER A 193 7.74 -15.94 -20.84
C SER A 193 9.02 -16.75 -20.70
N ASP A 194 9.21 -17.74 -21.59
CA ASP A 194 10.43 -18.54 -21.76
C ASP A 194 11.62 -17.72 -22.31
N ASP A 195 11.84 -16.49 -21.83
CA ASP A 195 13.03 -15.73 -22.19
C ASP A 195 14.18 -16.01 -21.21
N PRO A 196 15.25 -16.71 -21.64
CA PRO A 196 16.39 -17.04 -20.80
C PRO A 196 17.15 -15.81 -20.29
N LYS A 197 17.00 -14.61 -20.89
CA LYS A 197 17.59 -13.37 -20.39
C LYS A 197 16.81 -12.79 -19.21
N CYS A 198 15.47 -12.75 -19.30
CA CYS A 198 14.63 -12.25 -18.22
C CYS A 198 14.78 -13.10 -16.94
N MET A 199 14.86 -14.43 -17.10
CA MET A 199 15.16 -15.33 -15.98
C MET A 199 16.52 -15.04 -15.33
N LYS A 200 17.57 -14.82 -16.14
CA LYS A 200 18.91 -14.52 -15.61
C LYS A 200 18.95 -13.18 -14.86
N LEU A 201 18.28 -12.16 -15.38
CA LEU A 201 18.20 -10.86 -14.70
C LEU A 201 17.40 -10.95 -13.39
N ALA A 202 16.33 -11.73 -13.37
CA ALA A 202 15.58 -12.02 -12.13
C ALA A 202 16.45 -12.78 -11.09
N GLN A 203 17.27 -13.75 -11.52
CA GLN A 203 18.21 -14.45 -10.63
C GLN A 203 19.30 -13.53 -10.09
N ILE A 204 19.84 -12.62 -10.92
CA ILE A 204 20.83 -11.61 -10.49
C ILE A 204 20.20 -10.68 -9.45
N ALA A 205 18.97 -10.23 -9.69
CA ALA A 205 18.26 -9.40 -8.73
C ALA A 205 18.06 -10.13 -7.39
N GLN A 206 17.64 -11.39 -7.45
CA GLN A 206 17.43 -12.23 -6.27
C GLN A 206 18.71 -12.45 -5.46
N GLN A 207 19.84 -12.71 -6.12
CA GLN A 207 21.12 -12.89 -5.45
C GLN A 207 21.63 -11.58 -4.84
N ALA A 208 21.51 -10.47 -5.56
CA ALA A 208 21.91 -9.16 -5.06
C ALA A 208 21.09 -8.72 -3.83
N PHE A 209 19.79 -9.08 -3.76
CA PHE A 209 18.99 -8.88 -2.55
C PHE A 209 19.50 -9.69 -1.35
N LYS A 210 19.89 -10.96 -1.56
CA LYS A 210 20.45 -11.80 -0.49
C LYS A 210 21.76 -11.27 0.06
N GLU A 211 22.55 -10.61 -0.79
CA GLU A 211 23.85 -10.04 -0.42
C GLU A 211 23.75 -8.58 0.10
N GLY A 212 22.55 -8.01 0.16
CA GLY A 212 22.33 -6.61 0.58
C GLY A 212 22.79 -5.58 -0.46
N ALA A 213 23.07 -5.99 -1.69
CA ALA A 213 23.48 -5.14 -2.80
C ALA A 213 22.26 -4.58 -3.55
N TYR A 214 21.47 -3.75 -2.88
CA TYR A 214 20.18 -3.26 -3.37
C TYR A 214 20.27 -2.49 -4.69
N ASP A 215 21.32 -1.71 -4.92
CA ASP A 215 21.53 -0.96 -6.16
C ASP A 215 21.65 -1.89 -7.37
N ILE A 216 22.32 -3.03 -7.19
CA ILE A 216 22.48 -4.07 -8.22
C ILE A 216 21.15 -4.79 -8.45
N ALA A 217 20.43 -5.09 -7.37
CA ALA A 217 19.14 -5.76 -7.45
C ALA A 217 18.10 -4.94 -8.21
N ILE A 218 18.01 -3.65 -7.90
CA ILE A 218 17.11 -2.71 -8.56
C ILE A 218 17.53 -2.51 -10.03
N THR A 219 18.84 -2.38 -10.31
CA THR A 219 19.34 -2.25 -11.69
C THR A 219 19.01 -3.47 -12.54
N ALA A 220 19.13 -4.69 -11.98
CA ALA A 220 18.77 -5.92 -12.67
C ALA A 220 17.27 -6.03 -12.95
N ILE A 221 16.42 -5.57 -12.02
CA ILE A 221 14.97 -5.48 -12.23
C ILE A 221 14.63 -4.47 -13.33
N MET A 222 15.21 -3.27 -13.30
CA MET A 222 14.99 -2.25 -14.34
C MET A 222 15.44 -2.72 -15.73
N ALA A 223 16.57 -3.44 -15.81
CA ALA A 223 17.03 -4.03 -17.05
C ALA A 223 16.07 -5.11 -17.57
N CYS A 224 15.53 -5.94 -16.67
CA CYS A 224 14.53 -6.97 -17.03
C CYS A 224 13.25 -6.33 -17.58
N ILE A 225 12.79 -5.25 -16.95
CA ILE A 225 11.61 -4.48 -17.41
C ILE A 225 11.86 -3.91 -18.80
N LYS A 226 13.02 -3.30 -19.04
CA LYS A 226 13.36 -2.71 -20.34
C LYS A 226 13.44 -3.73 -21.47
N ASP A 227 13.92 -4.94 -21.18
CA ASP A 227 14.01 -6.04 -22.18
C ASP A 227 12.62 -6.61 -22.52
N LEU A 228 11.69 -6.59 -21.56
CA LEU A 228 10.28 -6.96 -21.78
C LEU A 228 9.53 -5.89 -22.60
N ASP A 229 9.79 -4.61 -22.36
CA ASP A 229 9.17 -3.49 -23.10
C ASP A 229 9.70 -3.34 -24.54
N SER A 230 10.84 -3.95 -24.85
CA SER A 230 11.48 -3.87 -26.18
C SER A 230 10.97 -4.93 -27.17
N LYS A 231 9.90 -5.67 -26.82
CA LYS A 231 9.30 -6.75 -27.60
C LYS A 231 7.85 -6.43 -27.96
#